data_AF-X0U6K5-F1
#
_entry.id   AF-X0U6K5-F1
#
_cell.length_a   1.000
_cell.length_b   1.000
_cell.length_c   1.000
_cell.angle_alpha   90.00
_cell.angle_beta   90.00
_cell.angle_gamma   90.00
#
_symmetry.space_group_name_H-M   'P 1'
#
loop_
_entity.id
_entity.type
_entity.pdbx_description
1 polymer ?
#
loop_
_entity_poly.entity_id
_entity_poly.type
_entity_poly.pdbx_seq_one_letter_code
_entity_poly.pdbx_strand_id
1 'polypeptide(L)'
;LEEHIKFNRPACMVIPVKPIAGLEGDYIFQQNNIVEKLDRYETSDRYCSGIQVVNPFLINQLTKATEDFYDVWDQLIKKKEVYSSNIYPKRWFAIDTVEQLNELNNT
;
A
#
# COMPACT_ATOMS: atom_id res chain seq x y z
N LEU A 1 9.15 11.73 -2.64
CA LEU A 1 8.73 13.04 -2.11
C LEU A 1 8.06 13.90 -3.19
N GLU A 2 8.67 14.05 -4.37
CA GLU A 2 8.08 14.82 -5.48
C GLU A 2 6.67 14.35 -5.89
N GLU A 3 6.47 13.03 -6.01
CA GLU A 3 5.13 12.49 -6.34
C GLU A 3 4.10 12.71 -5.22
N HIS A 4 4.51 12.56 -3.95
CA HIS A 4 3.64 12.88 -2.81
C HIS A 4 3.18 14.35 -2.84
N ILE A 5 4.08 15.27 -3.20
CA ILE A 5 3.73 16.69 -3.41
C ILE A 5 2.79 16.85 -4.61
N LYS A 6 3.05 16.16 -5.73
CA LYS A 6 2.21 16.19 -6.94
C LYS A 6 0.77 15.71 -6.67
N PHE A 7 0.60 14.74 -5.77
CA PHE A 7 -0.69 14.24 -5.32
C PHE A 7 -1.33 15.09 -4.22
N ASN A 8 -0.87 16.33 -4.03
CA ASN A 8 -1.36 17.25 -3.01
C ASN A 8 -1.14 16.77 -1.57
N ARG A 9 -0.07 16.01 -1.34
CA ARG A 9 0.39 15.55 -0.02
C ARG A 9 -0.69 14.78 0.76
N PRO A 10 -1.19 13.67 0.22
CA PRO A 10 -2.25 12.90 0.87
C PRO A 10 -1.81 12.37 2.23
N ALA A 11 -2.78 12.06 3.08
CA ALA A 11 -2.53 11.48 4.41
C ALA A 11 -1.73 10.18 4.35
N CYS A 12 -2.03 9.34 3.35
CA CYS A 12 -1.32 8.09 3.10
C CYS A 12 -1.04 7.92 1.60
N MET A 13 0.16 7.46 1.27
CA MET A 13 0.50 7.01 -0.07
C MET A 13 1.14 5.62 0.01
N VAL A 14 0.47 4.61 -0.54
CA VAL A 14 0.98 3.25 -0.63
C VAL A 14 1.90 3.10 -1.83
N ILE A 15 2.93 2.26 -1.70
CA ILE A 15 3.84 1.95 -2.80
C ILE A 15 3.43 0.59 -3.38
N PRO A 16 3.00 0.51 -4.63
CA PRO A 16 2.59 -0.75 -5.24
C PRO A 16 3.80 -1.59 -5.67
N VAL A 17 3.55 -2.89 -5.78
CA VAL A 17 4.41 -3.85 -6.49
C VAL A 17 3.52 -4.74 -7.38
N LYS A 18 4.14 -5.43 -8.33
CA LYS A 18 3.42 -6.43 -9.14
C LYS A 18 3.12 -7.66 -8.28
N PRO A 19 1.92 -8.25 -8.38
CA PRO A 19 1.60 -9.45 -7.65
C PRO A 19 2.51 -10.61 -8.05
N ILE A 20 3.00 -11.35 -7.05
CA ILE A 20 3.78 -12.58 -7.24
C ILE A 20 2.86 -13.76 -6.97
N ALA A 21 2.79 -14.70 -7.91
CA ALA A 21 1.94 -15.88 -7.77
C ALA A 21 2.33 -16.69 -6.52
N GLY A 22 1.35 -17.03 -5.70
CA GLY A 22 1.55 -17.78 -4.45
C GLY A 22 1.92 -16.92 -3.24
N LEU A 23 2.10 -15.60 -3.40
CA LEU A 23 2.30 -14.68 -2.30
C LEU A 23 1.00 -13.92 -1.99
N GLU A 24 0.61 -13.88 -0.72
CA GLU A 24 -0.57 -13.14 -0.27
C GLU A 24 -0.26 -11.65 -0.15
N GLY A 25 -1.26 -10.81 -0.42
CA GLY A 25 -1.14 -9.36 -0.30
C GLY A 25 -2.46 -8.64 -0.54
N ASP A 26 -2.55 -7.38 -0.08
CA ASP A 26 -3.73 -6.54 -0.31
C ASP A 26 -3.65 -5.90 -1.71
N TYR A 27 -4.48 -6.36 -2.63
CA TYR A 27 -4.63 -5.80 -3.98
C TYR A 27 -5.16 -4.38 -3.92
N ILE A 28 -4.63 -3.53 -4.81
CA ILE A 28 -4.99 -2.10 -4.85
C ILE A 28 -5.90 -1.86 -6.04
N PHE A 29 -7.09 -1.31 -5.75
CA PHE A 29 -8.05 -0.82 -6.73
C PHE A 29 -8.07 0.70 -6.65
N GLN A 30 -7.87 1.36 -7.78
CA GLN A 30 -7.68 2.80 -7.80
C GLN A 30 -8.23 3.44 -9.07
N GLN A 31 -8.55 4.72 -8.97
CA GLN A 31 -8.85 5.59 -10.10
C GLN A 31 -7.99 6.86 -9.98
N ASN A 32 -7.23 7.18 -11.03
CA ASN A 32 -6.34 8.36 -11.05
C ASN A 32 -5.42 8.45 -9.82
N ASN A 33 -4.78 7.33 -9.45
CA ASN A 33 -3.93 7.17 -8.25
C ASN A 33 -4.65 7.27 -6.90
N ILE A 34 -5.94 7.56 -6.86
CA ILE A 34 -6.74 7.55 -5.63
C ILE A 34 -7.19 6.11 -5.39
N VAL A 35 -6.84 5.56 -4.23
CA VAL A 35 -7.25 4.21 -3.84
C VAL A 35 -8.73 4.24 -3.48
N GLU A 36 -9.51 3.38 -4.13
CA GLU A 36 -10.94 3.19 -3.89
C GLU A 36 -11.19 1.98 -2.99
N LYS A 37 -10.31 0.97 -3.04
CA LYS A 37 -10.43 -0.26 -2.28
C LYS A 37 -9.06 -0.95 -2.14
N LEU A 38 -8.85 -1.57 -0.99
CA LEU A 38 -7.79 -2.55 -0.74
C LEU A 38 -8.47 -3.89 -0.40
N ASP A 39 -8.05 -4.99 -1.03
CA ASP A 39 -8.73 -6.28 -0.85
C ASP A 39 -7.74 -7.45 -0.98
N ARG A 40 -7.89 -8.51 -0.18
CA ARG A 40 -7.02 -9.70 -0.25
C ARG A 40 -7.55 -10.78 -1.18
N TYR A 41 -8.84 -10.78 -1.46
CA TYR A 41 -9.57 -11.82 -2.17
C TYR A 41 -9.82 -11.43 -3.63
N GLU A 42 -10.17 -10.18 -3.88
CA GLU A 42 -10.33 -9.66 -5.24
C GLU A 42 -8.97 -9.29 -5.82
N THR A 43 -8.66 -9.78 -7.02
CA THR A 43 -7.35 -9.59 -7.64
C THR A 43 -7.28 -8.31 -8.50
N SER A 44 -6.08 -7.73 -8.57
CA SER A 44 -5.73 -6.55 -9.36
C SER A 44 -4.33 -6.73 -9.97
N ASP A 45 -3.91 -5.82 -10.85
CA ASP A 45 -2.57 -5.82 -11.48
C ASP A 45 -1.44 -5.37 -10.53
N ARG A 46 -1.80 -5.03 -9.28
CA ARG A 46 -0.92 -4.46 -8.25
C ARG A 46 -1.44 -4.80 -6.85
N TYR A 47 -0.52 -5.06 -5.92
CA TYR A 47 -0.83 -5.13 -4.48
C TYR A 47 0.10 -4.24 -3.65
N CYS A 48 -0.24 -4.07 -2.37
CA CYS A 48 0.56 -3.34 -1.39
C CYS A 48 1.92 -4.01 -1.18
N SER A 49 3.01 -3.22 -1.23
CA SER A 49 4.37 -3.70 -0.95
C SER A 49 4.72 -3.78 0.55
N GLY A 50 3.81 -3.35 1.43
CA GLY A 50 4.11 -3.04 2.84
C GLY A 50 4.80 -1.69 3.05
N ILE A 51 5.27 -1.01 1.99
CA ILE A 51 5.91 0.30 2.07
C ILE A 51 4.86 1.40 1.90
N GLN A 52 4.89 2.37 2.80
CA GLN A 52 3.93 3.48 2.85
C GLN A 52 4.65 4.79 3.17
N VAL A 53 4.16 5.89 2.58
CA VAL A 53 4.50 7.25 2.98
C VAL A 53 3.29 7.81 3.72
N VAL A 54 3.46 8.14 4.99
CA VAL A 54 2.36 8.60 5.85
C VAL A 54 2.62 10.01 6.35
N ASN A 55 1.54 10.77 6.54
CA ASN A 55 1.53 12.04 7.27
C ASN A 55 0.74 11.84 8.57
N PRO A 56 1.41 11.49 9.69
CA PRO A 56 0.73 11.15 10.94
C PRO A 56 -0.14 12.27 11.49
N PHE A 57 0.29 13.53 11.32
CA PHE A 57 -0.49 14.70 11.74
C PHE A 57 -1.84 14.75 11.01
N LEU A 58 -1.82 14.59 9.68
CA LEU A 58 -3.03 14.62 8.87
C LEU A 58 -3.91 13.39 9.14
N ILE A 59 -3.32 12.20 9.30
CA ILE A 59 -4.07 10.98 9.67
C ILE A 59 -4.82 11.21 10.98
N ASN A 60 -4.15 11.68 12.04
CA ASN A 60 -4.78 11.95 13.33
C ASN A 60 -5.87 13.03 13.29
N GLN A 61 -5.82 13.96 12.34
CA GLN A 61 -6.89 14.95 12.14
C GLN A 61 -8.09 14.39 11.37
N LEU A 62 -7.86 13.43 10.47
CA LEU A 62 -8.88 12.90 9.58
C LEU A 62 -9.56 11.65 10.14
N THR A 63 -8.87 10.84 10.95
CA THR A 63 -9.40 9.56 11.43
C THR A 63 -9.72 9.61 12.91
N LYS A 64 -10.63 8.73 13.34
CA LYS A 64 -10.77 8.37 14.74
C LYS A 64 -9.67 7.38 15.12
N ALA A 65 -9.26 7.41 16.38
CA ALA A 65 -8.33 6.42 16.93
C ALA A 65 -8.94 5.01 16.79
N THR A 66 -8.11 4.07 16.37
CA THR A 66 -8.42 2.65 16.23
C THR A 66 -7.11 1.87 16.39
N GLU A 67 -7.22 0.57 16.64
CA GLU A 67 -6.09 -0.34 16.85
C GLU A 67 -5.76 -1.16 15.59
N ASP A 68 -6.60 -1.11 14.55
CA ASP A 68 -6.40 -1.84 13.29
C ASP A 68 -6.02 -0.89 12.14
N PHE A 69 -4.98 -1.25 11.38
CA PHE A 69 -4.58 -0.52 10.18
C PHE A 69 -5.67 -0.50 9.10
N TYR A 70 -6.45 -1.58 8.98
CA TYR A 70 -7.57 -1.64 8.03
C TYR A 70 -8.62 -0.59 8.35
N ASP A 71 -8.92 -0.38 9.63
CA ASP A 71 -9.86 0.66 10.06
C ASP A 71 -9.34 2.07 9.77
N VAL A 72 -8.03 2.30 9.87
CA VAL A 72 -7.41 3.58 9.48
C VAL A 72 -7.53 3.79 7.97
N TRP A 73 -7.17 2.78 7.18
CA TRP A 73 -7.26 2.84 5.73
C TRP A 73 -8.69 3.06 5.24
N ASP A 74 -9.65 2.35 5.80
CA ASP A 74 -11.07 2.50 5.46
C ASP A 74 -11.56 3.95 5.63
N GLN A 75 -11.17 4.58 6.74
CA GLN A 75 -11.51 5.97 7.03
C GLN A 75 -10.84 6.94 6.04
N LEU A 76 -9.58 6.71 5.69
CA LEU A 76 -8.84 7.55 4.75
C LEU A 76 -9.32 7.35 3.31
N ILE A 77 -9.62 6.13 2.88
CA ILE A 77 -10.16 5.79 1.55
C ILE A 77 -11.51 6.49 1.36
N LYS A 78 -12.41 6.42 2.34
CA LYS A 78 -13.70 7.14 2.32
C LYS A 78 -13.53 8.65 2.17
N LYS A 79 -12.38 9.19 2.58
CA LYS A 79 -12.01 10.61 2.46
C LYS A 79 -11.18 10.93 1.23
N LYS A 80 -10.86 9.94 0.38
CA LYS A 80 -9.98 10.06 -0.79
C LYS A 80 -8.56 10.52 -0.44
N GLU A 81 -8.07 10.06 0.70
CA GLU A 81 -6.78 10.46 1.30
C GLU A 81 -5.73 9.34 1.28
N VAL A 82 -6.03 8.25 0.57
CA VAL A 82 -5.07 7.18 0.25
C VAL A 82 -4.78 7.23 -1.25
N TYR A 83 -3.52 7.44 -1.59
CA TYR A 83 -3.04 7.40 -2.96
C TYR A 83 -2.11 6.20 -3.17
N SER A 84 -1.98 5.73 -4.40
CA SER A 84 -0.96 4.76 -4.77
C SER A 84 0.03 5.37 -5.75
N SER A 85 1.31 5.20 -5.42
CA SER A 85 2.44 5.73 -6.18
C SER A 85 2.50 5.13 -7.59
N ASN A 86 3.00 5.89 -8.57
CA ASN A 86 3.37 5.33 -9.87
C ASN A 86 4.77 4.69 -9.86
N ILE A 87 5.49 4.78 -8.73
CA ILE A 87 6.84 4.26 -8.59
C ILE A 87 6.77 2.88 -7.97
N TYR A 88 7.41 1.93 -8.63
CA TYR A 88 7.53 0.55 -8.18
C TYR A 88 8.98 0.31 -7.71
N PRO A 89 9.19 -0.37 -6.57
CA PRO A 89 10.52 -0.80 -6.16
C PRO A 89 11.19 -1.64 -7.25
N LYS A 90 12.48 -1.38 -7.52
CA LYS A 90 13.26 -2.18 -8.50
C LYS A 90 13.52 -3.61 -8.03
N ARG A 91 13.66 -3.79 -6.72
CA ARG A 91 13.83 -5.07 -6.04
C ARG A 91 12.91 -5.07 -4.84
N TRP A 92 12.07 -6.09 -4.74
CA TRP A 92 11.13 -6.27 -3.64
C TRP A 92 10.92 -7.76 -3.44
N PHE A 93 10.91 -8.17 -2.17
CA PHE A 93 10.73 -9.55 -1.74
C PHE A 93 9.91 -9.50 -0.45
N ALA A 94 9.00 -10.46 -0.29
CA ALA A 94 8.43 -10.78 1.01
C ALA A 94 9.01 -12.13 1.45
N ILE A 95 9.36 -12.22 2.73
CA ILE A 95 9.94 -13.42 3.33
C ILE A 95 9.11 -13.73 4.56
N ASP A 96 8.12 -14.59 4.35
CA ASP A 96 7.20 -15.12 5.34
C ASP A 96 7.55 -16.57 5.70
N THR A 97 8.34 -17.26 4.85
CA THR A 97 8.77 -18.65 5.08
C THR A 97 10.29 -18.84 4.96
N VAL A 98 10.77 -19.94 5.54
CA VAL A 98 12.18 -20.34 5.47
C VAL A 98 12.57 -20.69 4.03
N GLU A 99 11.66 -21.25 3.26
CA GLU A 99 11.85 -21.56 1.84
C GLU A 99 12.15 -20.29 1.04
N GLN A 100 11.35 -19.24 1.22
CA GLN A 100 11.55 -17.94 0.55
C GLN A 100 12.91 -17.30 0.93
N LEU A 101 13.34 -17.44 2.19
CA LEU A 101 14.65 -16.98 2.63
C LEU A 101 15.80 -17.73 1.92
N ASN A 102 15.66 -19.06 1.78
CA ASN A 102 16.66 -19.88 1.11
C ASN A 102 16.76 -19.59 -0.38
N GLU A 103 15.63 -19.35 -1.06
CA GLU A 103 15.62 -18.92 -2.47
C GLU A 103 16.41 -17.62 -2.65
N LEU A 104 16.18 -16.63 -1.78
CA LEU A 104 16.89 -15.35 -1.83
C LEU A 104 18.40 -15.49 -1.61
N ASN A 105 18.83 -16.34 -0.67
CA ASN A 105 20.26 -16.55 -0.39
C ASN A 105 21.00 -17.27 -1.55
N ASN A 106 20.26 -17.94 -2.43
CA ASN A 106 20.80 -18.64 -3.60
C ASN A 106 20.74 -17.80 -4.90
N THR A 107 20.35 -16.52 -4.82
CA THR A 107 20.28 -15.58 -5.96
C THR A 107 21.45 -14.60 -5.98
#